data_AF-A0A536H340-F1
#
_entry.id   AF-A0A536H340-F1
#
_cell.length_a   1.000
_cell.length_b   1.000
_cell.length_c   1.000
_cell.angle_alpha   90.00
_cell.angle_beta   90.00
_cell.angle_gamma   90.00
#
_symmetry.space_group_name_H-M   'P 1'
#
loop_
_entity.id
_entity.type
_entity.pdbx_description
1 polymer ?
#
loop_
_entity_poly.entity_id
_entity_poly.type
_entity_poly.pdbx_seq_one_letter_code
_entity_poly.pdbx_strand_id
1 'polypeptide(L)'
;MSFRLRLTVFGTALVAATLLAFGWLVYELVANNQGTTQDDGLKQRASDAAGVIARAAAGELNGSTNPTLSGAEDLRHRTDPFIEVLTASGTVVSSTGRIGDTVPAIPA
;
A
#
# COMPACT_ATOMS: atom_id res chain seq x y z
N MET A 1 -45.31 29.29 24.70
CA MET A 1 -45.00 27.84 24.53
C MET A 1 -44.87 27.20 25.90
N SER A 2 -45.46 26.02 26.11
CA SER A 2 -45.39 25.32 27.39
C SER A 2 -43.98 24.80 27.67
N PHE A 3 -43.60 24.72 28.95
CA PHE A 3 -42.28 24.28 29.40
C PHE A 3 -41.90 22.87 28.90
N ARG A 4 -42.88 21.97 28.81
CA ARG A 4 -42.70 20.60 28.31
C ARG A 4 -42.28 20.57 26.85
N LEU A 5 -42.88 21.40 25.99
CA LEU A 5 -42.54 21.47 24.58
C LEU A 5 -41.11 21.95 24.36
N ARG A 6 -40.67 22.96 25.14
CA ARG A 6 -39.30 23.48 25.07
C ARG A 6 -38.26 22.44 25.46
N LEU A 7 -38.53 21.66 26.50
CA LEU A 7 -37.63 20.61 26.96
C LEU A 7 -37.50 19.48 25.93
N THR A 8 -38.61 19.03 25.34
CA THR A 8 -38.58 17.99 24.31
C THR A 8 -37.82 18.46 23.06
N VAL A 9 -38.06 19.69 22.60
CA VAL A 9 -37.36 20.25 21.44
C VAL A 9 -35.86 20.39 21.71
N PHE A 10 -35.47 20.78 22.92
CA PHE A 10 -34.05 20.86 23.28
C PHE A 10 -33.38 19.48 23.29
N GLY A 11 -34.04 18.49 23.90
CA GLY A 11 -33.53 17.12 23.95
C GLY A 11 -33.39 16.50 22.55
N THR A 12 -34.40 16.66 21.69
CA THR A 12 -34.34 16.14 20.31
C THR A 12 -33.31 16.88 19.47
N ALA A 13 -33.19 18.21 19.61
CA ALA A 13 -32.18 18.99 18.91
C ALA A 13 -30.76 18.57 19.32
N LEU A 14 -30.54 18.34 20.62
CA LEU A 14 -29.24 17.86 21.11
C LEU A 14 -28.91 16.49 20.51
N VAL A 15 -29.83 15.53 20.57
CA VAL A 15 -29.62 14.19 19.99
C VAL A 15 -29.35 14.26 18.49
N ALA A 16 -30.11 15.07 17.75
CA ALA A 16 -29.90 15.26 16.32
C ALA A 16 -28.52 15.86 16.03
N ALA A 17 -28.08 16.86 16.79
CA ALA A 17 -26.77 17.45 16.65
C ALA A 17 -25.65 16.43 16.92
N THR A 18 -25.78 15.59 17.95
CA THR A 18 -24.80 14.55 18.26
C THR A 18 -24.71 13.51 17.14
N LEU A 19 -25.83 13.08 16.57
CA LEU A 19 -25.86 12.14 15.45
C LEU A 19 -25.23 12.72 14.19
N LEU A 20 -25.48 13.99 13.89
CA LEU A 20 -24.84 14.69 12.77
C LEU A 20 -23.33 14.80 12.97
N ALA A 21 -22.88 15.18 14.17
CA ALA A 21 -21.47 15.27 14.48
C ALA A 21 -20.77 13.90 14.36
N PHE A 22 -21.39 12.85 14.88
CA PHE A 22 -20.84 11.50 14.81
C PHE A 22 -20.81 10.96 13.38
N GLY A 23 -21.89 11.18 12.62
CA GLY A 23 -21.95 10.84 11.20
C GLY A 23 -20.88 11.57 10.37
N TRP A 24 -20.65 12.86 10.66
CA TRP A 24 -19.58 13.64 10.03
C TRP A 24 -18.19 13.06 10.34
N LEU A 25 -17.91 12.76 11.60
CA LEU A 25 -16.63 12.15 12.03
C LEU A 25 -16.38 10.80 11.36
N VAL A 26 -17.40 9.94 11.26
CA VAL A 26 -17.29 8.66 10.56
C VAL A 26 -17.06 8.86 9.07
N TYR A 27 -17.76 9.82 8.45
CA TYR A 27 -17.55 10.16 7.05
C TYR A 27 -16.12 10.62 6.78
N GLU A 28 -15.59 11.54 7.60
CA GLU A 28 -14.19 11.98 7.46
C GLU A 28 -13.20 10.83 7.68
N LEU A 29 -13.42 9.97 8.67
CA LEU A 29 -12.55 8.83 8.91
C LEU A 29 -12.50 7.90 7.68
N VAL A 30 -13.65 7.61 7.06
CA VAL A 30 -13.74 6.77 5.86
C VAL A 30 -13.14 7.48 4.65
N ALA A 31 -13.46 8.76 4.44
CA ALA A 31 -12.96 9.53 3.31
C ALA A 31 -11.44 9.74 3.36
N ASN A 32 -10.87 9.80 4.56
CA ASN A 32 -9.42 9.92 4.77
C ASN A 32 -8.75 8.57 5.08
N ASN A 33 -9.49 7.44 5.02
CA ASN A 33 -8.91 6.13 5.25
C ASN A 33 -8.00 5.75 4.07
N GLN A 34 -6.69 5.92 4.26
CA GLN A 34 -5.68 5.67 3.23
C GLN A 34 -5.52 4.19 2.85
N GLY A 35 -6.14 3.26 3.59
CA GLY A 35 -5.99 1.82 3.36
C GLY A 35 -6.42 1.39 1.95
N THR A 36 -7.54 1.91 1.44
CA THR A 36 -8.01 1.59 0.08
C THR A 36 -7.07 2.16 -0.98
N THR A 37 -6.58 3.39 -0.79
CA THR A 37 -5.65 4.04 -1.73
C THR A 37 -4.29 3.35 -1.75
N GLN A 38 -3.83 2.83 -0.62
CA GLN A 38 -2.56 2.09 -0.54
C GLN A 38 -2.63 0.76 -1.27
N ASP A 39 -3.71 -0.01 -1.08
CA ASP A 39 -3.89 -1.30 -1.76
C ASP A 39 -4.03 -1.13 -3.28
N ASP A 40 -4.79 -0.12 -3.72
CA ASP A 40 -4.89 0.23 -5.14
C ASP A 40 -3.53 0.67 -5.71
N GLY A 41 -2.75 1.43 -4.94
CA GLY A 41 -1.38 1.80 -5.29
C GLY A 41 -0.44 0.59 -5.42
N LEU A 42 -0.57 -0.41 -4.54
CA LEU A 42 0.20 -1.66 -4.63
C LEU A 42 -0.22 -2.50 -5.84
N LYS A 43 -1.53 -2.61 -6.12
CA LYS A 43 -2.06 -3.29 -7.30
C LYS A 43 -1.56 -2.67 -8.60
N GLN A 44 -1.58 -1.34 -8.69
CA GLN A 44 -1.07 -0.63 -9.85
C GLN A 44 0.42 -0.92 -10.05
N ARG A 45 1.23 -0.84 -8.99
CA ARG A 45 2.67 -1.16 -9.04
C ARG A 45 2.93 -2.62 -9.41
N ALA A 46 2.11 -3.56 -8.94
CA ALA A 46 2.21 -4.96 -9.33
C ALA A 46 1.91 -5.17 -10.83
N SER A 47 0.91 -4.45 -11.36
CA SER A 47 0.61 -4.44 -12.80
C SER A 47 1.77 -3.86 -13.63
N ASP A 48 2.35 -2.74 -13.17
CA ASP A 48 3.49 -2.12 -13.81
C ASP A 48 4.72 -3.04 -13.80
N ALA A 49 4.98 -3.70 -12.66
CA ALA A 49 6.03 -4.70 -12.50
C ALA A 49 5.85 -5.88 -13.47
N ALA A 50 4.64 -6.41 -13.60
CA ALA A 50 4.34 -7.46 -14.56
C ALA A 50 4.60 -7.01 -16.00
N GLY A 51 4.28 -5.75 -16.32
CA GLY A 51 4.57 -5.14 -17.61
C GLY A 51 6.07 -4.97 -17.90
N VAL A 52 6.89 -4.72 -16.88
CA VAL A 52 8.37 -4.69 -16.99
C VAL A 52 8.91 -6.09 -17.23
N ILE A 53 8.47 -7.07 -16.45
CA ILE A 53 8.90 -8.48 -16.58
C ILE A 53 8.53 -9.03 -17.96
N ALA A 54 7.33 -8.73 -18.47
CA ALA A 54 6.89 -9.18 -19.79
C ALA A 54 7.73 -8.62 -20.95
N ARG A 55 8.44 -7.50 -20.75
CA ARG A 55 9.31 -6.86 -21.74
C ARG A 55 10.80 -7.17 -21.52
N ALA A 56 11.16 -7.76 -20.39
CA ALA A 56 12.54 -8.08 -20.05
C ALA A 56 13.11 -9.11 -21.02
N ALA A 57 14.40 -9.00 -21.31
CA ALA A 57 15.05 -9.95 -22.20
C ALA A 57 15.17 -11.31 -21.51
N ALA A 58 15.03 -12.41 -22.27
CA ALA A 58 15.11 -13.76 -21.71
C ALA A 58 16.44 -14.04 -20.96
N GLY A 59 17.52 -13.36 -21.35
CA GLY A 59 18.82 -13.44 -20.66
C GLY A 59 18.85 -12.79 -19.27
N GLU A 60 17.97 -11.81 -19.01
CA GLU A 60 17.86 -11.14 -17.70
C GLU A 60 17.01 -11.95 -16.71
N LEU A 61 16.15 -12.83 -17.23
CA LEU A 61 15.26 -13.72 -16.46
C LEU A 61 15.78 -15.16 -16.37
N ASN A 62 16.87 -15.48 -17.07
CA ASN A 62 17.51 -16.78 -16.94
C ASN A 62 18.26 -16.82 -15.62
N GLY A 63 17.85 -17.73 -14.72
CA GLY A 63 18.36 -17.93 -13.36
C GLY A 63 19.88 -18.00 -13.28
N SER A 64 20.51 -16.83 -13.24
CA SER A 64 21.92 -16.62 -12.97
C SER A 64 22.16 -16.83 -11.47
N THR A 65 23.29 -17.44 -11.11
CA THR A 65 23.71 -17.54 -9.70
C THR A 65 23.97 -16.17 -9.06
N ASN A 66 24.10 -15.12 -9.88
CA ASN A 66 24.22 -13.75 -9.44
C ASN A 66 23.00 -12.96 -9.90
N PRO A 67 22.11 -12.53 -8.98
CA PRO A 67 20.94 -11.75 -9.35
C PRO A 67 21.35 -10.43 -10.00
N THR A 68 20.64 -10.05 -11.05
CA THR A 68 20.88 -8.76 -11.72
C THR A 68 20.46 -7.63 -10.78
N LEU A 69 21.42 -6.76 -10.45
CA LEU A 69 21.26 -5.58 -9.59
C LEU A 69 21.46 -4.26 -10.35
N SER A 70 21.52 -4.31 -11.69
CA SER A 70 21.76 -3.12 -12.51
C SER A 70 20.59 -2.15 -12.37
N GLY A 71 20.85 -0.98 -11.78
CA GLY A 71 19.81 0.00 -11.47
C GLY A 71 19.02 -0.27 -10.17
N ALA A 72 19.45 -1.24 -9.35
CA ALA A 72 18.82 -1.53 -8.07
C ALA A 72 19.12 -0.44 -7.03
N GLU A 73 18.07 0.01 -6.34
CA GLU A 73 18.15 1.07 -5.33
C GLU A 73 18.54 0.48 -3.96
N ASP A 74 19.38 1.20 -3.21
CA ASP A 74 19.84 0.73 -1.89
C ASP A 74 18.77 0.99 -0.82
N LEU A 75 18.16 -0.08 -0.34
CA LEU A 75 17.06 -0.06 0.62
C LEU A 75 17.48 0.45 2.01
N ARG A 76 18.79 0.57 2.27
CA ARG A 76 19.29 1.25 3.48
C ARG A 76 19.02 2.76 3.48
N HIS A 77 18.82 3.35 2.30
CA HIS A 77 18.64 4.79 2.12
C HIS A 77 17.23 5.15 1.65
N ARG A 78 16.48 4.17 1.10
CA ARG A 78 15.12 4.35 0.58
C ARG A 78 14.25 3.16 0.93
N THR A 79 13.08 3.40 1.47
CA THR A 79 12.08 2.36 1.76
C THR A 79 11.08 2.18 0.62
N ASP A 80 11.50 2.46 -0.61
CA ASP A 80 10.62 2.38 -1.76
C ASP A 80 10.30 0.91 -2.07
N PRO A 81 9.08 0.61 -2.55
CA PRO A 81 8.74 -0.73 -3.03
C PRO A 81 9.69 -1.14 -4.14
N PHE A 82 10.16 -2.38 -4.09
CA PHE A 82 11.05 -2.98 -5.08
C PHE A 82 10.46 -4.29 -5.60
N ILE A 83 11.02 -4.80 -6.69
CA ILE A 83 10.55 -5.98 -7.40
C ILE A 83 11.63 -7.05 -7.29
N GLU A 84 11.22 -8.24 -6.87
CA GLU A 84 12.05 -9.44 -6.91
C GLU A 84 11.43 -10.48 -7.83
N VAL A 85 12.26 -11.06 -8.70
CA VAL A 85 11.88 -12.17 -9.56
C VAL A 85 12.54 -13.42 -8.99
N LEU A 86 11.74 -14.43 -8.70
CA LEU A 86 12.19 -15.69 -8.13
C LEU A 86 11.96 -16.85 -9.09
N THR A 87 12.80 -17.87 -9.00
CA THR A 87 12.53 -19.19 -9.58
C THR A 87 11.39 -19.88 -8.81
N ALA A 88 10.84 -20.95 -9.39
CA ALA A 88 9.86 -21.81 -8.71
C ALA A 88 10.41 -22.45 -7.41
N SER A 89 11.72 -22.54 -7.25
CA SER A 89 12.38 -23.01 -6.03
C SER A 89 12.60 -21.93 -4.97
N GLY A 90 12.13 -20.70 -5.22
CA GLY A 90 12.30 -19.56 -4.31
C GLY A 90 13.68 -18.89 -4.38
N THR A 91 14.46 -19.16 -5.42
CA THR A 91 15.79 -18.56 -5.60
C THR A 91 15.66 -17.23 -6.34
N VAL A 92 16.27 -16.15 -5.86
CA VAL A 92 16.18 -14.84 -6.52
C VAL A 92 17.00 -14.82 -7.81
N VAL A 93 16.36 -14.40 -8.90
CA VAL A 93 16.93 -14.26 -10.25
C VAL A 93 17.26 -12.80 -10.57
N SER A 94 16.43 -11.87 -10.11
CA SER A 94 16.60 -10.43 -10.33
C SER A 94 16.00 -9.67 -9.16
N SER A 95 16.61 -8.57 -8.76
CA SER A 95 16.04 -7.65 -7.77
C SER A 95 16.31 -6.20 -8.15
N THR A 96 15.27 -5.36 -8.07
CA THR A 96 15.42 -3.91 -8.19
C THR A 96 15.74 -3.25 -6.85
N GLY A 97 15.83 -4.03 -5.77
CA GLY A 97 16.27 -3.59 -4.45
C GLY A 97 17.58 -4.26 -4.05
N ARG A 98 18.43 -3.54 -3.33
CA ARG A 98 19.66 -4.11 -2.73
C ARG A 98 19.87 -3.56 -1.34
N ILE A 99 20.59 -4.30 -0.51
CA ILE A 99 21.11 -3.84 0.79
C ILE A 99 22.63 -3.79 0.65
N GLY A 100 23.17 -2.66 0.20
CA GLY A 100 24.55 -2.63 -0.31
C GLY A 100 24.68 -3.44 -1.58
N ASP A 101 25.61 -4.39 -1.61
CA ASP A 101 25.92 -5.16 -2.82
C ASP A 101 25.21 -6.52 -2.86
N THR A 102 24.22 -6.72 -1.98
CA THR A 102 23.46 -7.96 -1.85
C THR A 102 21.97 -7.75 -2.07
N VAL A 103 21.29 -8.75 -2.63
CA VAL A 103 19.83 -8.81 -2.66
C VAL A 103 19.26 -8.94 -1.24
N PRO A 104 18.12 -8.30 -0.93
CA PRO A 104 17.41 -8.48 0.33
C PRO A 104 17.11 -9.95 0.63
N ALA A 105 17.23 -10.36 1.89
CA ALA A 105 16.81 -11.69 2.29
C ALA A 105 15.28 -11.75 2.35
N ILE A 106 14.69 -12.71 1.66
CA ILE A 106 13.26 -13.01 1.77
C ILE A 106 13.05 -13.75 3.10
N PRO A 107 12.28 -13.20 4.06
CA PRO A 107 12.00 -13.89 5.31
C PRO A 107 11.31 -15.23 5.03
N ALA A 108 11.76 -16.29 5.71
CA ALA A 108 11.19 -17.63 5.64
C ALA A 108 9.86 -17.75 6.40
#